data_AF-A0A4P7HHC6-F1
#
_entry.id   AF-A0A4P7HHC6-F1
#
_cell.length_a   1.000
_cell.length_b   1.000
_cell.length_c   1.000
_cell.angle_alpha   90.00
_cell.angle_beta   90.00
_cell.angle_gamma   90.00
#
_symmetry.space_group_name_H-M   'P 1'
#
loop_
_entity.id
_entity.type
_entity.pdbx_description
1 polymer ?
#
loop_
_entity_poly.entity_id
_entity_poly.type
_entity_poly.pdbx_seq_one_letter_code
_entity_poly.pdbx_strand_id
1 'polypeptide(L)'
;MRRPVQSPRRGPRMDMVTPTAFTPWASLGGGVLIGISAVMVMGIFGRIAGIAGISQGALALPGAARDRDWRIWFVLGLLAAPLLMLALGGAIPQTVPQNLPAMAVAGLLVGTGTALGSGCTSGHGVCGLARLSVRSLAAVVVFMAAGFVTVFVLRHVIGGL
;
A
#
# COMPACT_ATOMS: atom_id res chain seq x y z
N MET A 1 30.12 53.32 12.00
CA MET A 1 29.45 52.10 12.49
C MET A 1 28.52 51.53 11.41
N ARG A 2 28.99 50.53 10.65
CA ARG A 2 28.19 49.80 9.65
C ARG A 2 27.71 48.48 10.28
N ARG A 3 26.40 48.21 10.23
CA ARG A 3 25.81 46.94 10.67
C ARG A 3 26.28 45.80 9.78
N PRO A 4 26.62 44.61 10.29
CA PRO A 4 26.54 43.39 9.51
C PRO A 4 25.12 42.81 9.59
N VAL A 5 24.56 42.61 8.41
CA VAL A 5 23.29 42.00 8.08
C VAL A 5 23.20 40.59 8.70
N GLN A 6 22.17 40.34 9.51
CA GLN A 6 21.80 39.00 9.95
C GLN A 6 21.30 38.21 8.73
N SER A 7 22.04 37.16 8.35
CA SER A 7 21.63 36.23 7.30
C SER A 7 20.35 35.48 7.71
N PRO A 8 19.42 35.18 6.79
CA PRO A 8 18.23 34.39 7.11
C PRO A 8 18.65 33.00 7.58
N ARG A 9 18.15 32.58 8.74
CA ARG A 9 18.28 31.21 9.23
C ARG A 9 17.78 30.27 8.15
N ARG A 10 18.70 29.57 7.46
CA ARG A 10 18.39 28.34 6.73
C ARG A 10 17.74 27.41 7.75
N GLY A 11 16.45 27.12 7.57
CA GLY A 11 15.76 26.09 8.33
C GLY A 11 16.53 24.77 8.27
N PRO A 12 16.32 23.88 9.25
CA PRO A 12 16.98 22.58 9.24
C PRO A 12 16.76 21.94 7.88
N ARG A 13 17.87 21.62 7.19
CA ARG A 13 17.84 20.73 6.04
C ARG A 13 17.02 19.52 6.49
N MET A 14 15.96 19.21 5.76
CA MET A 14 15.35 17.90 5.87
C MET A 14 16.44 16.95 5.43
N ASP A 15 17.14 16.36 6.40
CA ASP A 15 18.12 15.33 6.20
C ASP A 15 17.34 14.11 5.70
N MET A 16 16.99 14.15 4.41
CA MET A 16 16.20 13.15 3.69
C MET A 16 17.11 11.96 3.35
N VAL A 17 17.77 11.45 4.38
CA VAL A 17 18.49 10.20 4.38
C VAL A 17 17.93 9.44 5.58
N THR A 18 16.75 8.86 5.43
CA THR A 18 16.48 7.59 6.11
C THR A 18 17.22 6.55 5.27
N PRO A 19 18.40 6.06 5.71
CA PRO A 19 19.00 4.93 5.03
C PRO A 19 17.98 3.79 5.16
N THR A 20 17.43 3.30 4.05
CA THR A 20 16.70 2.04 4.08
C THR A 20 17.73 0.99 4.44
N ALA A 21 17.76 0.59 5.73
CA ALA A 21 18.69 -0.39 6.21
C ALA A 21 18.52 -1.66 5.37
N PHE A 22 19.61 -2.09 4.72
CA PHE A 22 19.61 -3.31 3.92
C PHE A 22 19.37 -4.50 4.83
N THR A 23 18.14 -5.00 4.82
CA THR A 23 17.64 -6.07 5.71
C THR A 23 17.15 -7.26 4.88
N PRO A 24 18.07 -7.94 4.15
CA PRO A 24 17.72 -8.93 3.14
C PRO A 24 16.93 -10.10 3.73
N TRP A 25 17.32 -10.57 4.92
CA TRP A 25 16.64 -11.68 5.59
C TRP A 25 15.22 -11.34 6.06
N ALA A 26 15.03 -10.13 6.60
CA ALA A 26 13.71 -9.68 7.03
C ALA A 26 12.76 -9.50 5.84
N SER A 27 13.28 -8.93 4.74
CA SER A 27 12.52 -8.73 3.50
C SER A 27 12.17 -10.06 2.82
N LEU A 28 13.11 -11.02 2.81
CA LEU A 28 12.86 -12.37 2.32
C LEU A 28 11.81 -13.08 3.18
N GLY A 29 11.93 -13.01 4.52
CA GLY A 29 10.97 -13.59 5.44
C GLY A 29 9.55 -13.05 5.24
N GLY A 30 9.41 -11.72 5.13
CA GLY A 30 8.13 -11.07 4.82
C GLY A 30 7.56 -11.52 3.47
N GLY A 31 8.41 -11.59 2.43
CA GLY A 31 8.01 -12.05 1.10
C GLY A 31 7.53 -13.50 1.10
N VAL A 32 8.23 -14.40 1.80
CA VAL A 32 7.83 -15.81 1.97
C VAL A 32 6.48 -15.90 2.69
N LEU A 33 6.27 -15.14 3.76
CA LEU A 33 4.99 -15.13 4.50
C LEU A 33 3.82 -14.65 3.62
N ILE A 34 4.01 -13.59 2.85
CA ILE A 34 3.00 -13.10 1.90
C ILE A 34 2.73 -14.14 0.80
N GLY A 35 3.78 -14.77 0.26
CA GLY A 35 3.67 -15.82 -0.74
C GLY A 35 2.90 -17.04 -0.24
N ILE A 36 3.22 -17.52 0.96
CA ILE A 36 2.51 -18.63 1.62
C ILE A 36 1.04 -18.27 1.82
N SER A 37 0.74 -17.06 2.32
CA SER A 37 -0.64 -16.59 2.48
C SER A 37 -1.40 -16.61 1.16
N ALA A 38 -0.80 -16.09 0.08
CA ALA A 38 -1.41 -16.06 -1.24
C ALA A 38 -1.67 -17.47 -1.80
N VAL A 39 -0.71 -18.39 -1.64
CA VAL A 39 -0.85 -19.79 -2.06
C VAL A 39 -1.90 -20.53 -1.24
N MET A 40 -1.97 -20.30 0.08
CA MET A 40 -3.02 -20.88 0.92
C MET A 40 -4.41 -20.43 0.49
N VAL A 41 -4.60 -19.13 0.19
CA VAL A 41 -5.90 -18.64 -0.29
C VAL A 41 -6.27 -19.26 -1.65
N MET A 42 -5.30 -19.39 -2.57
CA MET A 42 -5.51 -20.04 -3.86
C MET A 42 -5.78 -21.54 -3.73
N GLY A 43 -5.09 -22.24 -2.85
CA GLY A 43 -5.20 -23.69 -2.66
C GLY A 43 -6.43 -24.11 -1.87
N ILE A 44 -6.81 -23.36 -0.82
CA ILE A 44 -7.93 -23.71 0.06
C ILE A 44 -9.25 -23.21 -0.52
N PHE A 45 -9.30 -21.97 -1.01
CA PHE A 45 -10.55 -21.34 -1.44
C PHE A 45 -10.69 -21.26 -2.96
N GLY A 46 -9.65 -21.58 -3.75
CA GLY A 46 -9.68 -21.45 -5.20
C GLY A 46 -9.81 -19.99 -5.68
N ARG A 47 -9.45 -19.03 -4.83
CA ARG A 47 -9.64 -17.59 -5.05
C ARG A 47 -8.28 -16.88 -5.11
N ILE A 48 -8.24 -15.76 -5.83
CA ILE A 48 -7.03 -14.92 -5.93
C ILE A 48 -6.93 -14.03 -4.68
N ALA A 49 -5.76 -13.98 -4.03
CA ALA A 49 -5.51 -13.10 -2.89
C ALA A 49 -5.34 -11.64 -3.33
N GLY A 50 -6.46 -10.93 -3.51
CA GLY A 50 -6.50 -9.50 -3.81
C GLY A 50 -7.25 -8.73 -2.74
N ILE A 51 -6.56 -7.83 -2.02
CA ILE A 51 -7.12 -7.15 -0.84
C ILE A 51 -8.40 -6.37 -1.18
N ALA A 52 -8.42 -5.59 -2.28
CA ALA A 52 -9.61 -4.85 -2.70
C ALA A 52 -10.80 -5.77 -3.01
N GLY A 53 -10.58 -6.89 -3.69
CA GLY A 53 -11.64 -7.86 -3.96
C GLY A 53 -12.13 -8.55 -2.70
N ILE A 54 -11.22 -8.91 -1.79
CA ILE A 54 -11.56 -9.54 -0.50
C ILE A 54 -12.37 -8.56 0.36
N SER A 55 -11.93 -7.31 0.49
CA SER A 55 -12.64 -6.28 1.27
C SER A 55 -14.01 -5.95 0.68
N GLN A 56 -14.12 -5.83 -0.65
CA GLN A 56 -15.42 -5.64 -1.31
C GLN A 56 -16.38 -6.81 -1.04
N GLY A 57 -15.88 -8.04 -1.08
CA GLY A 57 -16.65 -9.23 -0.73
C GLY A 57 -17.05 -9.30 0.75
N ALA A 58 -16.15 -8.91 1.64
CA ALA A 58 -16.42 -8.86 3.07
C ALA A 58 -17.48 -7.79 3.43
N LEU A 59 -17.56 -6.70 2.65
CA LEU A 59 -18.47 -5.56 2.87
C LEU A 59 -19.84 -5.69 2.19
N ALA A 60 -20.20 -6.84 1.60
CA ALA A 60 -21.50 -7.03 0.93
C ALA A 60 -21.76 -6.16 -0.30
N LEU A 61 -20.76 -5.48 -0.84
CA LEU A 61 -21.01 -4.49 -1.89
C LEU A 61 -21.71 -5.16 -3.10
N PRO A 62 -22.64 -4.46 -3.78
CA PRO A 62 -23.35 -5.01 -4.93
C PRO A 62 -22.37 -5.64 -5.94
N GLY A 63 -22.58 -6.92 -6.28
CA GLY A 63 -21.65 -7.71 -7.12
C GLY A 63 -20.60 -8.55 -6.37
N ALA A 64 -20.59 -8.51 -5.03
CA ALA A 64 -19.73 -9.35 -4.18
C ALA A 64 -20.12 -10.84 -4.21
N ALA A 65 -19.11 -11.72 -4.18
CA ALA A 65 -19.32 -13.16 -3.97
C ALA A 65 -19.92 -13.44 -2.59
N ARG A 66 -20.81 -14.43 -2.51
CA ARG A 66 -21.54 -14.80 -1.28
C ARG A 66 -20.65 -15.45 -0.19
N ASP A 67 -19.40 -15.76 -0.52
CA ASP A 67 -18.39 -16.39 0.35
C ASP A 67 -17.80 -15.39 1.36
N ARG A 68 -18.64 -14.83 2.22
CA ARG A 68 -18.25 -13.74 3.14
C ARG A 68 -17.34 -14.21 4.27
N ASP A 69 -17.58 -15.40 4.80
CA ASP A 69 -17.01 -15.83 6.08
C ASP A 69 -15.47 -15.85 6.04
N TRP A 70 -14.86 -16.51 5.05
CA TRP A 70 -13.40 -16.56 4.94
C TRP A 70 -12.79 -15.19 4.64
N ARG A 71 -13.51 -14.32 3.92
CA ARG A 71 -13.04 -12.96 3.59
C ARG A 71 -12.98 -12.08 4.83
N ILE A 72 -13.98 -12.20 5.71
CA ILE A 72 -13.96 -11.51 7.00
C ILE A 72 -12.79 -12.01 7.83
N TRP A 73 -12.58 -13.32 7.96
CA TRP A 73 -11.44 -13.86 8.71
C TRP A 73 -10.10 -13.41 8.13
N PHE A 74 -9.97 -13.32 6.80
CA PHE A 74 -8.77 -12.78 6.16
C PHE A 74 -8.54 -11.31 6.50
N VAL A 75 -9.57 -10.47 6.41
CA VAL A 75 -9.48 -9.04 6.76
C VAL A 75 -9.19 -8.85 8.25
N LEU A 76 -9.83 -9.64 9.12
CA LEU A 76 -9.56 -9.64 10.54
C LEU A 76 -8.11 -10.04 10.83
N GLY A 77 -7.58 -11.06 10.17
CA GLY A 77 -6.16 -11.43 10.28
C GLY A 77 -5.22 -10.31 9.85
N LEU A 78 -5.54 -9.63 8.75
CA LEU A 78 -4.77 -8.48 8.25
C LEU A 78 -4.76 -7.29 9.22
N LEU A 79 -5.88 -7.05 9.92
CA LEU A 79 -5.98 -6.02 10.98
C LEU A 79 -5.35 -6.46 12.30
N ALA A 80 -5.48 -7.74 12.66
CA ALA A 80 -4.96 -8.30 13.90
C ALA A 80 -3.43 -8.35 13.93
N ALA A 81 -2.77 -8.60 12.80
CA ALA A 81 -1.31 -8.67 12.72
C ALA A 81 -0.59 -7.41 13.24
N PRO A 82 -0.87 -6.17 12.76
CA PRO A 82 -0.25 -4.98 13.31
C PRO A 82 -0.67 -4.68 14.75
N LEU A 83 -1.91 -5.00 15.14
CA LEU A 83 -2.39 -4.83 16.52
C LEU A 83 -1.64 -5.74 17.51
N LEU A 84 -1.42 -7.00 17.13
CA LEU A 84 -0.64 -7.95 17.90
C LEU A 84 0.83 -7.53 17.99
N MET A 85 1.40 -7.00 16.90
CA MET A 85 2.76 -6.46 16.90
C MET A 85 2.90 -5.31 17.92
N LEU A 86 1.92 -4.41 17.98
CA LEU A 86 1.88 -3.32 18.96
C LEU A 86 1.72 -3.85 20.40
N ALA A 87 0.85 -4.84 20.60
CA ALA A 87 0.63 -5.45 21.93
C ALA A 87 1.88 -6.17 22.47
N LEU A 88 2.71 -6.73 21.59
CA LEU A 88 3.99 -7.35 21.94
C LEU A 88 5.14 -6.34 22.13
N GLY A 89 4.86 -5.04 22.10
CA GLY A 89 5.85 -3.97 22.28
C GLY A 89 6.63 -3.59 21.02
N GLY A 90 6.20 -4.05 19.84
CA GLY A 90 6.78 -3.64 18.57
C GLY A 90 6.43 -2.19 18.24
N ALA A 91 7.43 -1.36 17.91
CA ALA A 91 7.21 -0.01 17.40
C ALA A 91 6.98 -0.04 15.89
N ILE A 92 5.83 0.49 15.44
CA ILE A 92 5.55 0.70 14.03
C ILE A 92 5.74 2.18 13.74
N PRO A 93 6.86 2.60 13.10
CA PRO A 93 7.03 4.00 12.71
C PRO A 93 6.01 4.32 11.61
N GLN A 94 4.90 4.95 11.99
CA GLN A 94 3.83 5.34 11.06
C GLN A 94 3.85 6.85 10.83
N THR A 95 4.09 7.25 9.59
CA THR A 95 3.93 8.63 9.16
C THR A 95 2.56 8.79 8.51
N VAL A 96 1.61 9.35 9.25
CA VAL A 96 0.27 9.66 8.73
C VAL A 96 0.27 11.10 8.20
N PRO A 97 -0.22 11.34 6.96
CA PRO A 97 -0.34 12.69 6.44
C PRO A 97 -1.25 13.54 7.33
N GLN A 98 -0.85 14.78 7.61
CA GLN A 98 -1.64 15.72 8.42
C GLN A 98 -2.87 16.24 7.68
N ASN A 99 -2.88 16.14 6.34
CA ASN A 99 -3.96 16.64 5.49
C ASN A 99 -5.02 15.56 5.24
N LEU A 100 -5.93 15.39 6.22
CA LEU A 100 -7.05 14.43 6.15
C LEU A 100 -7.91 14.57 4.88
N PRO A 101 -8.27 15.79 4.42
CA PRO A 101 -9.02 15.96 3.16
C PRO A 101 -8.30 15.36 1.95
N ALA A 102 -6.99 15.63 1.81
CA ALA A 102 -6.20 15.06 0.73
C ALA A 102 -6.13 13.52 0.82
N MET A 103 -6.02 12.97 2.03
CA MET A 103 -6.03 11.53 2.26
C MET A 103 -7.37 10.88 1.87
N ALA A 104 -8.51 11.52 2.20
CA ALA A 104 -9.84 11.03 1.83
C ALA A 104 -10.03 11.03 0.31
N VAL A 105 -9.64 12.10 -0.38
CA VAL A 105 -9.70 12.20 -1.85
C VAL A 105 -8.79 11.17 -2.50
N ALA A 106 -7.57 10.98 -2.00
CA ALA A 106 -6.65 9.95 -2.48
C ALA A 106 -7.24 8.53 -2.32
N GLY A 107 -7.85 8.24 -1.16
CA GLY A 107 -8.52 6.97 -0.91
C GLY A 107 -9.67 6.69 -1.88
N LEU A 108 -10.50 7.70 -2.18
CA LEU A 108 -11.59 7.59 -3.16
C LEU A 108 -11.08 7.37 -4.59
N LEU A 109 -10.04 8.11 -5.00
CA LEU A 109 -9.41 7.95 -6.31
C LEU A 109 -8.80 6.55 -6.48
N VAL A 110 -8.08 6.05 -5.46
CA VAL A 110 -7.50 4.71 -5.49
C VAL A 110 -8.61 3.64 -5.45
N GLY A 111 -9.64 3.82 -4.62
CA GLY A 111 -10.77 2.92 -4.53
C GLY A 111 -11.50 2.76 -5.86
N THR A 112 -11.89 3.88 -6.48
CA THR A 112 -12.52 3.88 -7.82
C THR A 112 -11.59 3.31 -8.89
N GLY A 113 -10.30 3.68 -8.88
CA GLY A 113 -9.30 3.13 -9.80
C GLY A 113 -9.14 1.62 -9.71
N THR A 114 -9.11 1.04 -8.50
CA THR A 114 -9.03 -0.42 -8.32
C THR A 114 -10.31 -1.14 -8.75
N ALA A 115 -11.48 -0.52 -8.58
CA ALA A 115 -12.74 -1.06 -9.08
C ALA A 115 -12.77 -1.09 -10.62
N LEU A 116 -12.35 0.00 -11.28
CA LEU A 116 -12.25 0.07 -12.74
C LEU A 116 -11.18 -0.89 -13.29
N GLY A 117 -10.07 -1.06 -12.57
CA GLY A 117 -8.99 -1.99 -12.91
C GLY A 117 -9.33 -3.46 -12.66
N SER A 118 -10.54 -3.80 -12.20
CA SER A 118 -10.96 -5.16 -11.80
C SER A 118 -10.05 -5.83 -10.76
N GLY A 119 -9.35 -5.03 -9.97
CA GLY A 119 -8.34 -5.53 -9.03
C GLY A 119 -7.44 -4.45 -8.46
N CYS A 120 -6.61 -4.85 -7.52
CA CYS A 120 -5.60 -4.01 -6.89
C CYS A 120 -4.20 -4.52 -7.19
N THR A 121 -3.19 -3.73 -6.83
CA THR A 121 -1.78 -4.07 -7.00
C THR A 121 -1.38 -5.35 -6.26
N SER A 122 -2.00 -5.70 -5.13
CA SER A 122 -1.72 -6.98 -4.46
C SER A 122 -2.22 -8.18 -5.27
N GLY A 123 -3.43 -8.12 -5.82
CA GLY A 123 -3.99 -9.20 -6.64
C GLY A 123 -3.30 -9.35 -8.00
N HIS A 124 -3.08 -8.23 -8.70
CA HIS A 124 -2.40 -8.22 -10.00
C HIS A 124 -0.89 -8.42 -9.88
N GLY A 125 -0.26 -7.84 -8.87
CA GLY A 125 1.17 -7.95 -8.63
C GLY A 125 1.54 -9.32 -8.09
N VAL A 126 1.09 -9.67 -6.89
CA VAL A 126 1.53 -10.91 -6.21
C VAL A 126 1.03 -12.14 -6.96
N CYS A 127 -0.28 -12.30 -7.10
CA CYS A 127 -0.85 -13.50 -7.71
C CYS A 127 -0.87 -13.45 -9.24
N GLY A 128 -1.10 -12.28 -9.83
CA GLY A 128 -1.28 -12.13 -11.27
C GLY A 128 0.02 -12.22 -12.08
N LEU A 129 1.12 -11.60 -11.60
CA LEU A 129 2.44 -11.75 -12.23
C LEU A 129 3.01 -13.15 -12.00
N ALA A 130 2.76 -13.76 -10.83
CA ALA A 130 3.18 -15.15 -10.56
C ALA A 130 2.56 -16.16 -11.54
N ARG A 131 1.38 -15.84 -12.12
CA ARG A 131 0.73 -16.63 -13.18
C ARG A 131 1.12 -16.20 -14.60
N LEU A 132 2.11 -15.33 -14.76
CA LEU A 132 2.61 -14.84 -16.06
C LEU A 132 1.52 -14.21 -16.95
N SER A 133 0.53 -13.55 -16.34
CA SER A 133 -0.57 -12.91 -17.08
C SER A 133 -0.15 -11.56 -17.66
N VAL A 134 -0.21 -11.42 -18.99
CA VAL A 134 0.07 -10.16 -19.70
C VAL A 134 -0.90 -9.05 -19.30
N ARG A 135 -2.19 -9.36 -19.10
CA ARG A 135 -3.17 -8.40 -18.58
C ARG A 135 -2.73 -7.84 -17.22
N SER A 136 -2.23 -8.71 -16.36
CA SER A 136 -1.79 -8.32 -15.02
C SER A 136 -0.52 -7.47 -15.06
N LEU A 137 0.41 -7.79 -15.95
CA LEU A 137 1.58 -6.97 -16.20
C LEU A 137 1.19 -5.55 -16.64
N ALA A 138 0.29 -5.43 -17.62
CA ALA A 138 -0.20 -4.13 -18.08
C ALA A 138 -0.84 -3.32 -16.94
N ALA A 139 -1.68 -3.95 -16.11
CA ALA A 139 -2.29 -3.29 -14.96
C ALA A 139 -1.25 -2.78 -13.96
N VAL A 140 -0.25 -3.60 -13.62
CA VAL A 140 0.82 -3.23 -12.67
C VAL A 140 1.66 -2.07 -13.22
N VAL A 141 2.02 -2.11 -14.50
CA VAL A 141 2.79 -1.03 -15.15
C VAL A 141 2.02 0.29 -15.10
N VAL A 142 0.72 0.27 -15.40
CA VAL A 142 -0.13 1.47 -15.36
C VAL A 142 -0.25 2.01 -13.93
N PHE A 143 -0.49 1.15 -12.93
CA PHE A 143 -0.54 1.57 -11.53
C PHE A 143 0.78 2.19 -11.06
N MET A 144 1.91 1.57 -11.40
CA MET A 144 3.23 2.09 -11.02
C MET A 144 3.53 3.42 -11.73
N ALA A 145 3.24 3.52 -13.03
CA ALA A 145 3.41 4.76 -13.79
C ALA A 145 2.59 5.91 -13.18
N ALA A 146 1.31 5.66 -12.88
CA ALA A 146 0.45 6.66 -12.21
C ALA A 146 0.99 7.06 -10.83
N GLY A 147 1.50 6.11 -10.05
CA GLY A 147 2.15 6.38 -8.77
C GLY A 147 3.39 7.26 -8.90
N PHE A 148 4.28 6.93 -9.84
CA PHE A 148 5.48 7.74 -10.13
C PHE A 148 5.12 9.15 -10.56
N VAL A 149 4.16 9.31 -11.49
CA VAL A 149 3.70 10.62 -11.94
C VAL A 149 3.10 11.41 -10.78
N THR A 150 2.26 10.79 -9.95
CA THR A 150 1.65 11.43 -8.79
C THR A 150 2.70 11.93 -7.81
N VAL A 151 3.67 11.09 -7.45
CA VAL A 151 4.77 11.47 -6.54
C VAL A 151 5.64 12.57 -7.16
N PHE A 152 5.93 12.49 -8.47
CA PHE A 152 6.70 13.50 -9.17
C PHE A 152 6.01 14.86 -9.11
N VAL A 153 4.72 14.92 -9.47
CA VAL A 153 3.92 16.15 -9.44
C VAL A 153 3.84 16.71 -8.03
N LEU A 154 3.47 15.88 -7.04
CA LEU A 154 3.31 16.33 -5.66
C LEU A 154 4.63 16.85 -5.06
N ARG A 155 5.77 16.15 -5.30
CA ARG A 155 7.06 16.51 -4.69
C ARG A 155 7.81 17.59 -5.44
N HIS A 156 7.75 17.64 -6.77
CA HIS A 156 8.60 18.51 -7.58
C HIS A 156 7.85 19.68 -8.22
N VAL A 157 6.56 19.52 -8.55
CA VAL A 157 5.77 20.57 -9.20
C VAL A 157 5.03 21.41 -8.16
N ILE A 158 4.41 20.76 -7.17
CA ILE A 158 3.61 21.44 -6.13
C ILE A 158 4.48 21.84 -4.93
N GLY A 159 5.66 21.23 -4.76
CA GLY A 159 6.62 21.60 -3.72
C GLY A 159 6.45 20.87 -2.38
N GLY A 160 5.68 19.76 -2.36
CA GLY A 160 5.37 18.99 -1.15
C GLY A 160 4.12 19.50 -0.43
N LEU A 161 3.13 18.62 -0.28
CA LEU A 161 1.97 18.80 0.60
C LEU A 161 2.31 18.42 2.04
#